data_AF-A0A1M3BJK9-F1
#
_entry.id   AF-A0A1M3BJK9-F1
#
_cell.length_a   1.000
_cell.length_b   1.000
_cell.length_c   1.000
_cell.angle_alpha   90.00
_cell.angle_beta   90.00
_cell.angle_gamma   90.00
#
_symmetry.space_group_name_H-M   'P 1'
#
loop_
_entity.id
_entity.type
_entity.pdbx_description
1 polymer ?
#
loop_
_entity_poly.entity_id
_entity_poly.type
_entity_poly.pdbx_seq_one_letter_code
_entity_poly.pdbx_strand_id
1 'polypeptide(L)'
;MPNIDLTILRTAMNNQAQQPIREHHFYVSFAKFLFHHPQHGIVAVRDPIRLTDAKRHGLAPIVLYGLTVAGLPIRWLTFSTMENRKSFREVLLTAWGNA
;
A
#
# COMPACT_ATOMS: atom_id res chain seq x y z
N MET A 1 48.71 -15.92 27.38
CA MET A 1 47.86 -15.07 26.53
C MET A 1 46.77 -15.93 25.93
N PRO A 2 45.48 -15.61 26.07
CA PRO A 2 44.44 -16.44 25.48
C PRO A 2 44.41 -16.22 23.96
N ASN A 3 44.54 -17.32 23.23
CA ASN A 3 44.47 -17.35 21.77
C ASN A 3 43.00 -17.15 21.38
N ILE A 4 42.66 -15.96 20.86
CA ILE A 4 41.30 -15.70 20.38
C ILE A 4 41.13 -16.52 19.10
N ASP A 5 40.30 -17.55 19.16
CA ASP A 5 39.97 -18.39 18.03
C ASP A 5 39.22 -17.56 16.97
N LEU A 6 39.94 -17.16 15.91
CA LEU A 6 39.39 -16.41 14.78
C LEU A 6 38.26 -17.17 14.06
N THR A 7 38.12 -18.48 14.29
CA THR A 7 37.02 -19.28 13.76
C THR A 7 35.69 -18.90 14.44
N ILE A 8 35.71 -18.61 15.74
CA ILE A 8 34.53 -18.19 16.50
C ILE A 8 34.08 -16.78 16.08
N LEU A 9 35.02 -15.87 15.81
CA LEU A 9 34.70 -14.54 15.28
C LEU A 9 34.16 -14.59 13.83
N ARG A 10 34.65 -15.52 13.00
CA ARG A 10 34.12 -15.77 11.65
C ARG A 10 32.70 -16.37 11.67
N THR A 11 32.42 -17.27 12.60
CA THR A 11 31.07 -17.83 12.77
C THR A 11 30.09 -16.78 13.32
N ALA A 12 30.54 -15.90 14.21
CA ALA A 12 29.71 -14.80 14.73
C ALA A 12 29.37 -13.74 13.65
N MET A 13 30.28 -13.47 12.70
CA MET A 13 30.03 -12.54 11.59
C MET A 13 29.16 -13.11 10.46
N ASN A 14 29.07 -14.45 10.34
CA ASN A 14 28.17 -15.11 9.38
C ASN A 14 26.79 -15.42 9.96
N ASN A 15 26.59 -15.17 11.25
CA ASN A 15 25.32 -15.28 11.97
C ASN A 15 24.62 -13.93 12.15
N GLN A 16 24.90 -12.94 11.28
CA GLN A 16 23.85 -11.98 10.96
C GLN A 16 22.79 -12.76 10.20
N ALA A 17 21.90 -13.42 10.96
CA ALA A 17 20.73 -14.12 10.49
C ALA A 17 20.21 -13.35 9.29
N GLN A 18 20.28 -13.98 8.11
CA GLN A 18 19.71 -13.47 6.88
C GLN A 18 18.30 -13.04 7.25
N GLN A 19 18.09 -11.73 7.45
CA GLN A 19 16.76 -11.22 7.75
C GLN A 19 15.92 -11.76 6.60
N PRO A 20 14.88 -12.58 6.88
CA PRO A 20 14.11 -13.17 5.81
C PRO A 20 13.68 -12.02 4.91
N ILE A 21 13.97 -12.12 3.60
CA ILE A 21 13.58 -11.08 2.66
C ILE A 21 12.07 -10.93 2.79
N ARG A 22 11.63 -9.82 3.39
CA ARG A 22 10.22 -9.54 3.59
C ARG A 22 9.70 -8.89 2.32
N GLU A 23 8.93 -9.65 1.56
CA GLU A 23 8.26 -9.14 0.38
C GLU A 23 7.08 -8.26 0.80
N HIS A 24 7.10 -7.02 0.30
CA HIS A 24 6.03 -6.06 0.50
C HIS A 24 5.38 -5.79 -0.85
N HIS A 25 4.07 -5.96 -0.93
CA HIS A 25 3.30 -5.72 -2.14
C HIS A 25 2.53 -4.42 -2.00
N PHE A 26 2.80 -3.49 -2.92
CA PHE A 26 2.10 -2.23 -2.99
C PHE A 26 1.21 -2.21 -4.24
N TYR A 27 -0.07 -1.90 -4.03
CA TYR A 27 -1.10 -1.92 -5.06
C TYR A 27 -1.62 -0.52 -5.29
N VAL A 28 -1.80 -0.15 -6.57
CA VAL A 28 -2.46 1.08 -6.99
C VAL A 28 -3.45 0.70 -8.07
N SER A 29 -4.72 1.08 -7.90
CA SER A 29 -5.75 0.79 -8.89
C SER A 29 -6.79 1.89 -8.95
N PHE A 30 -7.51 1.95 -10.06
CA PHE A 30 -8.69 2.79 -10.20
C PHE A 30 -9.94 1.94 -10.03
N ALA A 31 -10.87 2.39 -9.19
CA ALA A 31 -12.13 1.69 -9.05
C ALA A 31 -12.99 1.87 -10.30
N LYS A 32 -13.44 0.76 -10.90
CA LYS A 32 -14.24 0.78 -12.14
C LYS A 32 -15.70 1.18 -11.91
N PHE A 33 -16.24 0.78 -10.76
CA PHE A 33 -17.67 0.94 -10.43
C PHE A 33 -17.92 1.83 -9.21
N LEU A 34 -16.85 2.31 -8.55
CA LEU A 34 -16.97 3.14 -7.36
C LEU A 34 -16.49 4.56 -7.66
N PHE A 35 -17.28 5.53 -7.22
CA PHE A 35 -17.00 6.95 -7.38
C PHE A 35 -17.26 7.68 -6.07
N HIS A 36 -16.58 8.80 -5.89
CA HIS A 36 -16.83 9.71 -4.79
C HIS A 36 -17.85 10.78 -5.22
N HIS A 37 -18.88 11.00 -4.40
CA HIS A 37 -19.88 12.04 -4.55
C HIS A 37 -19.85 12.95 -3.31
N PRO A 38 -19.69 14.29 -3.45
CA PRO A 38 -19.51 15.19 -2.30
C PRO A 38 -20.60 15.09 -1.22
N GLN A 39 -21.84 14.79 -1.62
CA GLN A 39 -23.00 14.71 -0.71
C GLN A 39 -23.31 13.27 -0.24
N HIS A 40 -22.80 12.25 -0.92
CA HIS A 40 -23.20 10.85 -0.68
C HIS A 40 -22.02 9.93 -0.32
N GLY A 41 -20.79 10.45 -0.31
CA GLY A 41 -19.59 9.67 -0.07
C GLY A 41 -19.30 8.73 -1.24
N ILE A 42 -19.04 7.46 -0.96
CA ILE A 42 -18.70 6.47 -1.99
C ILE A 42 -19.98 5.86 -2.54
N VAL A 43 -20.18 5.99 -3.84
CA VAL A 43 -21.34 5.44 -4.55
C VAL A 43 -20.91 4.40 -5.57
N ALA A 44 -21.75 3.38 -5.74
CA ALA A 44 -21.56 2.34 -6.73
C ALA A 44 -22.46 2.60 -7.95
N VAL A 45 -21.91 2.41 -9.14
CA VAL A 45 -22.67 2.41 -10.40
C VAL A 45 -22.86 0.97 -10.87
N ARG A 46 -24.04 0.66 -11.41
CA ARG A 46 -24.37 -0.69 -11.88
C ARG A 46 -23.57 -1.09 -13.12
N ASP A 47 -23.47 -0.17 -14.08
CA ASP A 47 -22.75 -0.35 -15.33
C ASP A 47 -21.55 0.60 -15.40
N PRO A 48 -20.44 0.21 -16.06
CA PRO A 48 -19.31 1.11 -16.21
C PRO A 48 -19.73 2.32 -17.03
N ILE A 49 -19.63 3.50 -16.43
CA ILE A 49 -19.93 4.78 -17.10
C ILE A 49 -18.66 5.46 -17.59
N ARG A 50 -18.78 6.30 -18.62
CA ARG A 50 -17.66 7.12 -19.09
C ARG A 50 -17.33 8.19 -18.04
N LEU A 51 -16.05 8.55 -17.94
CA LEU A 51 -15.60 9.60 -17.01
C LEU A 51 -16.29 10.96 -17.26
N THR A 52 -16.61 11.26 -18.51
CA THR A 52 -17.35 12.47 -18.88
C THR A 52 -18.77 12.47 -18.32
N ASP A 53 -19.43 11.32 -18.31
CA ASP A 53 -20.80 11.18 -17.80
C ASP A 53 -20.80 11.15 -16.28
N ALA A 54 -19.84 10.43 -15.67
CA ALA A 54 -19.59 10.47 -14.23
C ALA A 54 -19.45 11.91 -13.72
N LYS A 55 -18.63 12.73 -14.40
CA LYS A 55 -18.44 14.14 -14.04
C LYS A 55 -19.73 14.96 -14.09
N ARG A 56 -20.63 14.71 -15.05
CA ARG A 56 -21.94 15.38 -15.14
C ARG A 56 -22.84 15.07 -13.94
N HIS A 57 -22.68 13.90 -13.34
CA HIS A 57 -23.38 13.48 -12.12
C HIS A 57 -22.61 13.81 -10.83
N GLY A 58 -21.55 14.62 -10.89
CA GLY A 58 -20.74 14.95 -9.72
C GLY A 58 -19.93 13.77 -9.17
N LEU A 59 -19.73 12.72 -9.97
CA LEU A 59 -19.00 11.51 -9.59
C LEU A 59 -17.53 11.64 -9.93
N ALA A 60 -16.68 11.67 -8.90
CA ALA A 60 -15.23 11.71 -9.03
C ALA A 60 -14.64 10.29 -8.97
N PRO A 61 -13.72 9.91 -9.88
CA PRO A 61 -13.07 8.62 -9.85
C PRO A 61 -12.26 8.40 -8.57
N ILE A 62 -12.23 7.16 -8.11
CA ILE A 62 -11.48 6.77 -6.91
C ILE A 62 -10.21 6.03 -7.30
N VAL A 63 -9.10 6.43 -6.68
CA VAL A 63 -7.83 5.69 -6.65
C VAL A 63 -7.76 4.91 -5.36
N LEU A 64 -7.52 3.61 -5.46
CA LEU A 64 -7.33 2.70 -4.35
C LEU A 64 -5.84 2.43 -4.19
N TYR A 65 -5.39 2.41 -2.93
CA TYR A 65 -4.04 2.06 -2.55
C TYR A 65 -4.09 0.91 -1.55
N GLY A 66 -3.23 -0.09 -1.74
CA GLY A 66 -3.13 -1.24 -0.85
C GLY A 66 -1.69 -1.58 -0.51
N LEU A 67 -1.48 -2.06 0.71
CA LEU A 67 -0.21 -2.62 1.15
C LEU A 67 -0.46 -3.97 1.83
N THR A 68 0.30 -4.98 1.42
CA THR A 68 0.36 -6.27 2.11
C THR A 68 1.81 -6.69 2.33
N VAL A 69 2.05 -7.46 3.40
CA VAL A 69 3.38 -8.00 3.70
C VAL A 69 3.30 -9.52 3.75
N ALA A 70 4.10 -10.20 2.94
CA ALA A 70 4.10 -11.65 2.88
C ALA A 70 4.48 -12.25 4.24
N GLY A 71 3.72 -13.26 4.68
CA GLY A 71 3.94 -13.93 5.96
C GLY A 71 3.52 -13.15 7.20
N LEU A 72 2.89 -11.98 7.06
CA LEU A 72 2.30 -11.22 8.16
C LEU A 72 0.82 -10.93 7.90
N PRO A 73 -0.02 -10.78 8.95
CA PRO A 73 -1.42 -10.40 8.80
C PRO A 73 -1.62 -8.91 8.47
N ILE A 74 -0.61 -8.25 7.91
CA ILE A 74 -0.65 -6.82 7.56
C ILE A 74 -1.42 -6.67 6.25
N ARG A 75 -2.56 -5.98 6.33
CA ARG A 75 -3.36 -5.56 5.18
C ARG A 75 -3.86 -4.15 5.44
N TRP A 76 -3.34 -3.20 4.69
CA TRP A 76 -3.74 -1.80 4.81
C TRP A 76 -4.29 -1.30 3.48
N LEU A 77 -5.40 -0.56 3.53
CA LEU A 77 -6.09 -0.02 2.38
C LEU A 77 -6.47 1.43 2.64
N THR A 78 -6.32 2.27 1.63
CA THR A 78 -6.88 3.63 1.62
C THR A 78 -7.33 4.00 0.22
N PHE A 79 -7.99 5.15 0.11
CA PHE A 79 -8.41 5.68 -1.18
C PHE A 79 -8.25 7.21 -1.24
N SER A 80 -8.27 7.74 -2.46
CA SER A 80 -8.38 9.18 -2.72
C SER A 80 -9.21 9.43 -3.97
N THR A 81 -9.65 10.67 -4.17
CA THR A 81 -10.15 11.10 -5.48
C THR A 81 -8.97 11.36 -6.43
N MET A 82 -9.26 11.55 -7.72
CA MET A 82 -8.25 11.85 -8.73
C MET A 82 -7.59 13.22 -8.51
N GLU A 83 -8.36 14.19 -8.04
CA GLU A 83 -7.93 15.57 -7.76
C GLU A 83 -7.01 15.64 -6.53
N ASN A 84 -7.28 14.79 -5.53
CA ASN A 84 -6.54 14.73 -4.28
C ASN A 84 -5.68 13.46 -4.18
N ARG A 85 -5.07 13.04 -5.28
CA ARG A 85 -4.22 11.84 -5.32
C ARG A 85 -3.07 11.95 -4.31
N LYS A 86 -2.91 10.89 -3.53
CA LYS A 86 -1.84 10.77 -2.55
C LYS A 86 -0.53 10.40 -3.24
N SER A 87 0.56 10.97 -2.76
CA SER A 87 1.91 10.58 -3.20
C SER A 87 2.24 9.19 -2.63
N PHE A 88 3.09 8.41 -3.33
CA PHE A 88 3.53 7.12 -2.81
C PHE A 88 4.16 7.25 -1.43
N ARG A 89 5.01 8.25 -1.22
CA ARG A 89 5.64 8.49 0.08
C ARG A 89 4.61 8.66 1.20
N GLU A 90 3.58 9.46 0.98
CA GLU A 90 2.52 9.67 1.97
C GLU A 90 1.76 8.37 2.26
N VAL A 91 1.38 7.63 1.22
CA VAL A 91 0.64 6.38 1.36
C VAL A 91 1.45 5.35 2.15
N LEU A 92 2.72 5.17 1.78
CA LEU A 92 3.61 4.22 2.46
C LEU A 92 3.86 4.67 3.92
N LEU A 93 4.23 5.92 4.18
CA LEU A 93 4.43 6.38 5.57
C LEU A 93 3.18 6.22 6.42
N THR A 94 2.00 6.49 5.86
CA THR A 94 0.73 6.28 6.56
C THR A 94 0.47 4.80 6.82
N ALA A 95 0.68 3.94 5.82
CA ALA A 95 0.46 2.51 5.95
C ALA A 95 1.36 1.91 7.04
N TRP A 96 2.66 2.18 7.02
CA TRP A 96 3.59 1.64 8.04
C TRP A 96 3.36 2.21 9.44
N GLY A 97 2.80 3.42 9.57
CA GLY A 97 2.41 3.97 10.87
C GLY A 97 1.15 3.34 11.47
N ASN A 98 0.33 2.66 10.66
CA ASN A 98 -0.97 2.10 11.05
C ASN A 98 -1.11 0.59 10.78
N ALA A 99 -0.03 -0.07 10.36
CA ALA A 99 0.03 -1.48 9.97
C ALA A 99 0.30 -2.41 11.15
#